data_AF-A0A411YAM3-F1
#
_entry.id   AF-A0A411YAM3-F1
#
_cell.length_a   1.000
_cell.length_b   1.000
_cell.length_c   1.000
_cell.angle_alpha   90.00
_cell.angle_beta   90.00
_cell.angle_gamma   90.00
#
_symmetry.space_group_name_H-M   'P 1'
#
loop_
_entity.id
_entity.type
_entity.pdbx_description
1 polymer ?
#
loop_
_entity_poly.entity_id
_entity_poly.type
_entity_poly.pdbx_seq_one_letter_code
_entity_poly.pdbx_strand_id
1 'polypeptide(L)'
;MARAATGVGVGWTEARVEDARFVLREEHHRPALERLLRLARETFHYDLSDLQLRDVDGFLRLLGFATERDGGDIVGLAFEDKLVPEIEDVFDALAPYLEAGSYVRMHGGTNARWRYDFDGNVCHRRDEPPDYWKGR
;
A
#
# COMPACT_ATOMS: atom_id res chain seq x y z
N MET A 1 -5.84 32.39 -9.26
CA MET A 1 -4.80 31.59 -8.59
C MET A 1 -4.57 30.35 -9.42
N ALA A 2 -3.44 30.31 -10.14
CA ALA A 2 -3.13 29.24 -11.07
C ALA A 2 -2.62 28.01 -10.31
N ARG A 3 -3.32 26.88 -10.42
CA ARG A 3 -2.79 25.56 -10.06
C ARG A 3 -1.89 25.13 -11.22
N ALA A 4 -0.58 25.19 -11.02
CA ALA A 4 0.35 24.48 -11.88
C ALA A 4 0.31 23.00 -11.48
N ALA A 5 -0.47 22.20 -12.21
CA ALA A 5 -0.34 20.74 -12.19
C ALA A 5 0.81 20.38 -13.15
N THR A 6 2.01 20.25 -12.61
CA THR A 6 3.18 19.76 -13.31
C THR A 6 3.06 18.27 -13.58
N GLY A 7 3.12 17.90 -14.87
CA GLY A 7 3.70 16.63 -15.33
C GLY A 7 2.76 15.43 -15.33
N VAL A 8 2.03 15.25 -16.42
CA VAL A 8 1.51 13.93 -16.84
C VAL A 8 2.71 13.12 -17.35
N GLY A 9 3.43 12.49 -16.42
CA GLY A 9 4.49 11.51 -16.70
C GLY A 9 3.91 10.11 -16.62
N VAL A 10 4.30 9.24 -17.55
CA VAL A 10 3.79 7.88 -17.70
C VAL A 10 4.07 7.03 -16.45
N GLY A 11 3.08 6.99 -15.55
CA GLY A 11 2.48 5.79 -14.95
C GLY A 11 3.13 5.11 -13.73
N TRP A 12 4.34 5.44 -13.31
CA TRP A 12 4.94 4.78 -12.14
C TRP A 12 5.86 5.71 -11.35
N THR A 13 5.85 5.53 -10.03
CA THR A 13 6.78 6.21 -9.11
C THR A 13 7.73 5.18 -8.55
N GLU A 14 9.03 5.33 -8.79
CA GLU A 14 10.04 4.54 -8.05
C GLU A 14 9.93 4.92 -6.57
N ALA A 15 9.67 3.93 -5.73
CA ALA A 15 9.43 4.12 -4.32
C ALA A 15 9.96 2.94 -3.50
N ARG A 16 10.21 3.21 -2.23
CA ARG A 16 10.48 2.18 -1.23
C ARG A 16 9.72 2.46 0.04
N VAL A 17 9.41 1.42 0.80
CA VAL A 17 8.95 1.58 2.18
C VAL A 17 10.15 1.97 3.04
N GLU A 18 10.03 3.11 3.71
CA GLU A 18 11.03 3.60 4.67
C GLU A 18 10.78 2.99 6.06
N ASP A 19 9.51 2.86 6.43
CA ASP A 19 9.05 2.38 7.74
C ASP A 19 7.57 2.00 7.63
N ALA A 20 7.16 0.90 8.24
CA ALA A 20 5.77 0.46 8.20
C ALA A 20 5.38 -0.29 9.48
N ARG A 21 4.23 0.09 10.04
CA ARG A 21 3.48 -0.73 11.00
C ARG A 21 2.19 -1.13 10.30
N PHE A 22 2.12 -2.33 9.77
CA PHE A 22 1.01 -2.77 8.93
C PHE A 22 0.36 -4.00 9.56
N VAL A 23 -0.57 -3.77 10.49
CA VAL A 23 -1.12 -4.86 11.31
C VAL A 23 -2.45 -5.33 10.74
N LEU A 24 -2.43 -6.50 10.09
CA LEU A 24 -3.60 -7.26 9.64
C LEU A 24 -3.67 -8.58 10.40
N ARG A 25 -4.66 -8.67 11.30
CA ARG A 25 -4.88 -9.85 12.14
C ARG A 25 -5.36 -11.06 11.33
N GLU A 26 -4.93 -12.26 11.70
CA GLU A 26 -5.25 -13.52 11.00
C GLU A 26 -6.76 -13.67 10.72
N GLU A 27 -7.62 -13.33 11.68
CA GLU A 27 -9.08 -13.42 11.52
C GLU A 27 -9.64 -12.56 10.38
N HIS A 28 -8.90 -11.54 9.95
CA HIS A 28 -9.30 -10.64 8.88
C HIS A 28 -8.71 -11.00 7.51
N HIS A 29 -7.80 -11.99 7.42
CA HIS A 29 -7.11 -12.31 6.15
C HIS A 29 -8.10 -12.72 5.06
N ARG A 30 -9.02 -13.64 5.35
CA ARG A 30 -10.01 -14.10 4.38
C ARG A 30 -10.96 -12.98 3.90
N PRO A 31 -11.67 -12.23 4.76
CA PRO A 31 -12.56 -11.17 4.29
C PRO A 31 -11.80 -10.04 3.58
N ALA A 32 -10.57 -9.73 4.00
CA ALA A 32 -9.71 -8.78 3.30
C ALA A 32 -9.33 -9.27 1.89
N LEU A 33 -8.95 -10.54 1.74
CA LEU A 33 -8.66 -11.13 0.42
C LEU A 33 -9.90 -11.10 -0.50
N GLU A 34 -11.08 -11.48 0.00
CA GLU A 34 -12.32 -11.42 -0.76
C GLU A 34 -12.60 -9.99 -1.25
N ARG A 35 -12.36 -8.98 -0.39
CA ARG A 35 -12.49 -7.58 -0.76
C ARG A 35 -11.54 -7.17 -1.87
N LEU A 36 -10.28 -7.60 -1.79
CA LEU A 36 -9.24 -7.33 -2.79
C LEU A 36 -9.51 -8.01 -4.13
N LEU A 37 -9.94 -9.28 -4.13
CA LEU A 37 -10.31 -10.01 -5.34
C LEU A 37 -11.51 -9.35 -6.04
N ARG A 38 -12.50 -8.88 -5.27
CA ARG A 38 -13.63 -8.13 -5.81
C ARG A 38 -13.17 -6.80 -6.43
N LEU A 39 -12.31 -6.05 -5.73
CA LEU A 39 -11.71 -4.81 -6.25
C LEU A 39 -10.97 -5.06 -7.58
N ALA A 40 -10.11 -6.08 -7.62
CA ALA A 40 -9.33 -6.43 -8.81
C ALA A 40 -10.23 -6.70 -10.02
N ARG A 41 -11.32 -7.44 -9.82
CA ARG A 41 -12.28 -7.76 -10.88
C ARG A 41 -13.13 -6.55 -11.31
N GLU A 42 -13.64 -5.79 -10.35
CA GLU A 42 -14.64 -4.73 -10.62
C GLU A 42 -13.99 -3.42 -11.07
N THR A 43 -12.83 -3.07 -10.49
CA THR A 43 -12.17 -1.78 -10.72
C THR A 43 -11.00 -1.89 -11.69
N PHE A 44 -10.16 -2.92 -11.53
CA PHE A 44 -8.97 -3.09 -12.39
C PHE A 44 -9.21 -3.99 -13.59
N HIS A 45 -10.37 -4.67 -13.63
CA HIS A 45 -10.73 -5.65 -14.66
C HIS A 45 -9.71 -6.79 -14.79
N TYR A 46 -9.06 -7.17 -13.69
CA TYR A 46 -8.16 -8.31 -13.61
C TYR A 46 -8.91 -9.55 -13.15
N ASP A 47 -8.79 -10.62 -13.93
CA ASP A 47 -9.21 -11.95 -13.49
C ASP A 47 -8.03 -12.66 -12.83
N LEU A 48 -8.07 -12.77 -11.50
CA LEU A 48 -7.05 -13.42 -10.69
C LEU A 48 -7.46 -14.84 -10.28
N SER A 49 -8.55 -15.38 -10.82
CA SER A 49 -9.09 -16.68 -10.42
C SER A 49 -8.10 -17.84 -10.65
N ASP A 50 -7.29 -17.76 -11.70
CA ASP A 50 -6.28 -18.78 -12.04
C ASP A 50 -5.08 -18.80 -11.08
N LEU A 51 -4.84 -17.72 -10.32
CA LEU A 51 -3.67 -17.59 -9.45
C LEU A 51 -3.81 -18.31 -8.10
N GLN A 52 -5.01 -18.82 -7.78
CA GLN A 52 -5.29 -19.57 -6.55
C GLN A 52 -4.75 -18.88 -5.27
N LEU A 53 -4.90 -17.56 -5.19
CA LEU A 53 -4.44 -16.77 -4.04
C LEU A 53 -5.11 -17.28 -2.75
N ARG A 54 -4.29 -17.55 -1.73
CA ARG A 54 -4.75 -18.15 -0.46
C ARG A 54 -4.93 -17.13 0.65
N ASP A 55 -4.22 -16.01 0.59
CA ASP A 55 -4.22 -14.96 1.60
C ASP A 55 -3.85 -13.59 1.00
N VAL A 56 -3.91 -12.55 1.84
CA VAL A 56 -3.59 -11.17 1.49
C VAL A 56 -2.10 -11.01 1.11
N ASP A 57 -1.21 -11.76 1.74
CA ASP A 57 0.23 -11.77 1.42
C ASP A 57 0.46 -12.16 -0.05
N GLY A 58 -0.20 -13.23 -0.53
CA GLY A 58 -0.16 -13.62 -1.94
C GLY A 58 -0.62 -12.50 -2.89
N PHE A 59 -1.67 -11.76 -2.53
CA PHE A 59 -2.14 -10.63 -3.32
C PHE A 59 -1.14 -9.46 -3.32
N LEU A 60 -0.62 -9.07 -2.16
CA LEU A 60 0.35 -7.98 -2.02
C LEU A 60 1.66 -8.28 -2.76
N ARG A 61 2.09 -9.54 -2.82
CA ARG A 61 3.25 -9.96 -3.61
C ARG A 61 3.08 -9.76 -5.11
N LEU A 62 1.87 -9.85 -5.65
CA LEU A 62 1.62 -9.53 -7.06
C LEU A 62 1.91 -8.05 -7.36
N LEU A 63 1.81 -7.19 -6.34
CA LEU A 63 2.10 -5.76 -6.42
C LEU A 63 3.54 -5.43 -5.98
N GLY A 64 4.39 -6.45 -5.77
CA GLY A 64 5.80 -6.28 -5.41
C GLY A 64 6.08 -6.09 -3.91
N PHE A 65 5.07 -6.20 -3.04
CA PHE A 65 5.28 -6.08 -1.59
C PHE A 65 5.72 -7.41 -0.97
N ALA A 66 6.60 -7.33 0.02
CA ALA A 66 6.86 -8.41 0.96
C ALA A 66 6.21 -8.09 2.31
N THR A 67 5.66 -9.10 2.99
CA THR A 67 5.03 -8.94 4.30
C THR A 67 5.93 -9.45 5.42
N GLU A 68 5.96 -8.74 6.54
CA GLU A 68 6.51 -9.25 7.81
C GLU A 68 5.40 -9.88 8.65
N ARG A 69 5.68 -11.02 9.30
CA ARG A 69 4.68 -11.78 10.06
C ARG A 69 5.07 -11.97 11.52
N ASP A 70 4.05 -12.02 12.38
CA ASP A 70 4.13 -12.49 13.75
C ASP A 70 3.02 -13.53 13.97
N GLY A 71 3.39 -14.82 13.98
CA GLY A 71 2.43 -15.91 13.95
C GLY A 71 1.56 -15.88 12.68
N GLY A 72 0.24 -15.84 12.87
CA GLY A 72 -0.74 -15.72 11.79
C GLY A 72 -0.93 -14.29 11.28
N ASP A 73 -0.47 -13.28 12.01
CA ASP A 73 -0.69 -11.87 11.69
C ASP A 73 0.35 -11.37 10.68
N ILE A 74 -0.07 -10.44 9.82
CA ILE A 74 0.86 -9.58 9.08
C ILE A 74 1.06 -8.32 9.95
N VAL A 75 2.31 -7.92 10.18
CA VAL A 75 2.65 -6.81 11.09
C VAL A 75 3.46 -5.69 10.43
N GLY A 76 3.98 -5.94 9.23
CA GLY A 76 4.82 -5.00 8.50
C GLY A 76 4.79 -5.25 6.99
N LEU A 77 5.26 -4.26 6.23
CA LEU A 77 5.42 -4.32 4.79
C LEU A 77 6.81 -3.82 4.40
N ALA A 78 7.37 -4.45 3.37
CA ALA A 78 8.55 -3.98 2.67
C ALA A 78 8.25 -3.89 1.18
N PHE A 79 8.82 -2.88 0.52
CA PHE A 79 8.68 -2.65 -0.91
C PHE A 79 9.85 -1.81 -1.39
N GLU A 80 10.37 -2.12 -2.57
CA GLU A 80 11.37 -1.32 -3.28
C GLU A 80 11.28 -1.64 -4.77
N ASP A 81 10.46 -0.88 -5.50
CA ASP A 81 10.31 -0.98 -6.95
C ASP A 81 9.48 0.21 -7.49
N LYS A 82 8.94 0.06 -8.69
CA LYS A 82 7.94 0.91 -9.32
C LYS A 82 6.58 0.67 -8.68
N LEU A 83 6.12 1.66 -7.94
CA LEU A 83 4.80 1.65 -7.34
C LEU A 83 3.74 1.81 -8.43
N VAL A 84 2.82 0.84 -8.48
CA VAL A 84 1.68 0.84 -9.40
C VAL A 84 0.60 1.83 -8.93
N PRO A 85 -0.14 2.47 -9.84
CA PRO A 85 -1.14 3.47 -9.49
C PRO A 85 -2.31 2.91 -8.67
N GLU A 86 -2.61 1.61 -8.82
CA GLU A 86 -3.69 0.92 -8.12
C GLU A 86 -3.45 0.76 -6.61
N ILE A 87 -2.25 1.08 -6.11
CA ILE A 87 -1.92 0.83 -4.70
C ILE A 87 -2.81 1.60 -3.73
N GLU A 88 -3.27 2.80 -4.10
CA GLU A 88 -4.13 3.61 -3.25
C GLU A 88 -5.50 2.95 -3.06
N ASP A 89 -6.10 2.46 -4.15
CA ASP A 89 -7.35 1.69 -4.11
C ASP A 89 -7.21 0.38 -3.30
N VAL A 90 -6.04 -0.27 -3.39
CA VAL A 90 -5.72 -1.48 -2.61
C VAL A 90 -5.63 -1.17 -1.12
N PHE A 91 -4.95 -0.08 -0.75
CA PHE A 91 -4.84 0.35 0.65
C PHE A 91 -6.19 0.83 1.21
N ASP A 92 -7.00 1.53 0.41
CA ASP A 92 -8.37 1.89 0.79
C ASP A 92 -9.24 0.64 1.02
N ALA A 93 -9.11 -0.38 0.17
CA ALA A 93 -9.83 -1.63 0.34
C ALA A 93 -9.41 -2.42 1.58
N LEU A 94 -8.14 -2.30 2.00
CA LEU A 94 -7.61 -2.96 3.19
C LEU A 94 -7.88 -2.19 4.49
N ALA A 95 -8.08 -0.88 4.42
CA ALA A 95 -8.18 -0.02 5.61
C ALA A 95 -9.17 -0.50 6.69
N PRO A 96 -10.38 -1.02 6.37
CA PRO A 96 -11.32 -1.52 7.36
C PRO A 96 -10.86 -2.78 8.13
N TYR A 97 -9.82 -3.45 7.64
CA TYR A 97 -9.32 -4.71 8.21
C TYR A 97 -8.01 -4.52 8.98
N LEU A 98 -7.38 -3.35 8.86
CA LEU A 98 -6.11 -3.04 9.51
C LEU A 98 -6.36 -2.47 10.91
N GLU A 99 -5.44 -2.75 11.84
CA GLU A 99 -5.49 -2.14 13.17
C GLU A 99 -5.33 -0.62 13.06
N ALA A 100 -6.19 0.12 13.75
CA ALA A 100 -6.10 1.58 13.81
C ALA A 100 -4.72 2.04 14.31
N GLY A 101 -4.13 3.01 13.61
CA GLY A 101 -2.75 3.43 13.85
C GLY A 101 -1.70 2.61 13.10
N SER A 102 -2.11 1.68 12.24
CA SER A 102 -1.24 1.15 11.19
C SER A 102 -0.84 2.28 10.22
N TYR A 103 0.33 2.17 9.61
CA TYR A 103 0.82 3.10 8.61
C TYR A 103 1.86 2.46 7.68
N VAL A 104 2.02 3.06 6.51
CA VAL A 104 3.12 2.78 5.58
C VAL A 104 3.74 4.11 5.16
N ARG A 105 5.01 4.33 5.50
CA ARG A 105 5.77 5.49 5.06
C ARG A 105 6.57 5.13 3.81
N MET A 106 6.37 5.91 2.77
CA MET A 106 7.01 5.74 1.48
C MET A 106 8.05 6.83 1.25
N HIS A 107 9.14 6.43 0.61
CA HIS A 107 10.15 7.33 0.08
C HIS A 107 10.23 7.11 -1.44
N GLY A 108 9.85 8.13 -2.21
CA GLY A 108 9.92 8.12 -3.67
C GLY A 108 11.16 8.80 -4.22
N GLY A 109 11.29 8.77 -5.55
CA GLY A 109 12.30 9.53 -6.27
C GLY A 109 12.25 11.04 -5.95
N THR A 110 13.41 11.71 -6.07
CA THR A 110 13.53 13.17 -5.85
C THR A 110 13.24 13.62 -4.41
N ASN A 111 13.56 12.78 -3.41
CA ASN A 111 13.32 13.01 -1.98
C ASN A 111 11.83 13.18 -1.60
N ALA A 112 10.91 12.79 -2.48
CA ALA A 112 9.49 12.82 -2.16
C ALA A 112 9.20 11.81 -1.03
N ARG A 113 8.44 12.24 -0.03
CA ARG A 113 7.98 11.38 1.07
C ARG A 113 6.50 11.55 1.26
N TRP A 114 5.83 10.46 1.54
CA TRP A 114 4.42 10.46 1.91
C TRP A 114 4.14 9.29 2.82
N ARG A 115 3.00 9.34 3.49
CA ARG A 115 2.57 8.31 4.41
C ARG A 115 1.10 8.00 4.18
N TYR A 116 0.80 6.70 4.22
CA TYR A 116 -0.54 6.16 4.33
C TYR A 116 -0.82 5.86 5.79
N ASP A 117 -1.84 6.48 6.37
CA ASP A 117 -2.29 6.24 7.73
C ASP A 117 -3.65 5.53 7.72
N PHE A 118 -3.78 4.46 8.50
CA PHE A 118 -5.01 3.67 8.58
C PHE A 118 -5.68 3.90 9.93
N ASP A 119 -6.91 4.40 9.92
CA ASP A 119 -7.69 4.65 11.15
C ASP A 119 -8.58 3.46 11.57
N GLY A 120 -8.45 2.34 10.86
CA GLY A 120 -9.27 1.13 11.01
C GLY A 120 -10.55 1.14 10.18
N ASN A 121 -10.80 2.19 9.39
CA ASN A 121 -11.92 2.27 8.44
C ASN A 121 -11.47 2.83 7.08
N VAL A 122 -10.63 3.86 7.09
CA VAL A 122 -10.21 4.63 5.92
C VAL A 122 -8.69 4.78 5.91
N CYS A 123 -8.11 4.76 4.71
CA CYS A 123 -6.71 5.11 4.49
C CYS A 123 -6.62 6.60 4.16
N HIS A 124 -5.70 7.30 4.82
CA HIS A 124 -5.43 8.71 4.58
C HIS A 124 -4.02 8.85 4.02
N ARG A 125 -3.91 9.36 2.80
CA ARG A 125 -2.63 9.74 2.20
C ARG A 125 -2.28 11.17 2.62
N ARG A 126 -1.06 11.37 3.13
CA ARG A 126 -0.50 12.70 3.37
C ARG A 126 0.92 12.79 2.84
N ASP A 127 1.23 13.90 2.19
CA ASP A 127 2.61 14.23 1.83
C ASP A 127 3.39 14.59 3.11
N GLU A 128 4.61 14.07 3.24
CA GLU A 128 5.52 14.42 4.32
C GLU A 128 6.60 15.37 3.79
N PRO A 129 7.19 16.22 4.66
CA PRO A 129 8.33 17.03 4.24
C PRO A 129 9.42 16.13 3.65
N PRO A 130 10.01 16.52 2.50
CA PRO A 130 11.11 15.79 1.91
C PRO A 130 12.28 15.70 2.90
N ASP A 131 12.95 14.55 2.93
CA ASP A 131 14.16 14.41 3.74
C ASP A 131 15.34 15.05 2.99
N TYR A 132 15.49 16.36 3.17
CA TYR A 132 16.74 17.01 2.80
C TYR A 132 17.78 16.59 3.83
N TRP A 133 18.62 15.61 3.47
CA TRP A 133 19.82 15.27 4.24
C TRP A 133 20.54 16.56 4.67
N LYS A 134 20.41 16.91 5.96
CA LYS A 134 21.25 17.92 6.60
C LYS A 134 22.47 17.17 7.08
N GLY A 135 23.50 17.10 6.23
CA GLY A 135 24.80 16.55 6.63
C GLY A 135 25.22 17.10 7.98
N ARG A 136 25.56 16.20 8.90
CA ARG A 136 26.35 16.54 10.09
C ARG A 136 27.81 16.69 9.70
#